data_AF-X1BCP8-F1
#
_entry.id   AF-X1BCP8-F1
#
_cell.length_a   1.000
_cell.length_b   1.000
_cell.length_c   1.000
_cell.angle_alpha   90.00
_cell.angle_beta   90.00
_cell.angle_gamma   90.00
#
_symmetry.space_group_name_H-M   'P 1'
#
loop_
_entity.id
_entity.type
_entity.pdbx_description
1 polymer ?
#
loop_
_entity_poly.entity_id
_entity_poly.type
_entity_poly.pdbx_seq_one_letter_code
_entity_poly.pdbx_strand_id
1 'polypeptide(L)'
;GLNVVMKEVIPGGTKDFTAIIIKIKGLNPDVVFVEAFPGFEIPFMKQAIEMGLRPKQFFNGHIVAPLVKVLGKYADNLAGSVYWAPGFKFTGQEDYQSILKKTGITWEAYMESSIRMQAYQTIKEMIEVAGSLDRAKLNKAMHEMRYMTVSGPVEHKKGGMGSTLTYSIQIQNGRFVPVWPKDVATGKWIYPTKW
;
A
#
# COMPACT_ATOMS: atom_id res chain seq x y z
N GLY A 1 3.87 -13.59 18.76
CA GLY A 1 4.09 -13.47 17.30
C GLY A 1 2.84 -13.90 16.55
N LEU A 2 2.78 -13.71 15.24
CA LEU A 2 1.69 -14.23 14.39
C LEU A 2 1.93 -15.70 14.05
N ASN A 3 0.86 -16.51 14.01
CA ASN A 3 0.90 -17.87 13.49
C ASN A 3 0.28 -17.90 12.09
N VAL A 4 1.00 -18.39 11.09
CA VAL A 4 0.51 -18.49 9.70
C VAL A 4 -0.25 -19.80 9.55
N VAL A 5 -1.58 -19.73 9.64
CA VAL A 5 -2.46 -20.91 9.49
C VAL A 5 -2.75 -21.27 8.02
N MET A 6 -2.48 -20.35 7.10
CA MET A 6 -2.64 -20.55 5.65
C MET A 6 -1.74 -19.60 4.86
N LYS A 7 -1.15 -20.10 3.77
CA LYS A 7 -0.49 -19.30 2.74
C LYS A 7 -0.82 -19.91 1.38
N GLU A 8 -1.51 -19.15 0.55
CA GLU A 8 -1.99 -19.61 -0.76
C GLU A 8 -1.69 -18.57 -1.82
N VAL A 9 -1.39 -19.03 -3.04
CA VAL A 9 -1.26 -18.19 -4.23
C VAL A 9 -2.38 -18.59 -5.17
N ILE A 10 -3.25 -17.63 -5.48
CA ILE A 10 -4.41 -17.85 -6.34
C ILE A 10 -4.13 -17.24 -7.72
N PRO A 11 -4.50 -17.90 -8.83
CA PRO A 11 -4.30 -17.35 -10.17
C PRO A 11 -4.95 -15.97 -10.33
N GLY A 12 -4.25 -15.01 -10.93
CA GLY A 12 -4.74 -13.64 -11.08
C GLY A 12 -6.03 -13.50 -11.89
N GLY A 13 -6.34 -14.48 -12.75
CA GLY A 13 -7.57 -14.55 -13.55
C GLY A 13 -8.78 -15.12 -12.80
N THR A 14 -8.64 -15.50 -11.53
CA THR A 14 -9.71 -16.13 -10.75
C THR A 14 -10.91 -15.19 -10.61
N LYS A 15 -12.10 -15.73 -10.90
CA LYS A 15 -13.38 -15.03 -10.77
C LYS A 15 -14.28 -15.60 -9.68
N ASP A 16 -14.08 -16.86 -9.32
CA ASP A 16 -14.79 -17.55 -8.25
C ASP A 16 -13.82 -17.84 -7.10
N PHE A 17 -14.07 -17.22 -5.95
CA PHE A 17 -13.28 -17.34 -4.75
C PHE A 17 -13.96 -18.22 -3.70
N THR A 18 -15.07 -18.89 -4.04
CA THR A 18 -15.88 -19.67 -3.10
C THR A 18 -15.05 -20.69 -2.33
N ALA A 19 -14.25 -21.49 -3.03
CA ALA A 19 -13.44 -22.56 -2.41
C ALA A 19 -12.41 -22.00 -1.41
N ILE A 20 -11.70 -20.93 -1.78
CA ILE A 20 -10.69 -20.33 -0.89
C ILE A 20 -11.35 -19.63 0.30
N ILE A 21 -12.50 -18.98 0.11
CA ILE A 21 -13.25 -18.35 1.21
C ILE A 21 -13.76 -19.41 2.20
N ILE A 22 -14.29 -20.55 1.72
CA ILE A 22 -14.71 -21.66 2.58
C ILE A 22 -13.53 -22.17 3.39
N LYS A 23 -12.37 -22.37 2.76
CA LYS A 23 -11.13 -22.80 3.44
C LYS A 23 -10.73 -21.81 4.54
N ILE A 24 -10.71 -20.51 4.24
CA ILE A 24 -10.40 -19.46 5.22
C ILE A 24 -11.39 -19.51 6.39
N LYS A 25 -12.70 -19.62 6.13
CA LYS A 25 -13.71 -19.71 7.20
C LYS A 25 -13.50 -20.94 8.10
N GLY A 26 -13.16 -22.08 7.51
CA GLY A 26 -12.88 -23.32 8.27
C GLY A 26 -11.67 -23.21 9.19
N LEU A 27 -10.71 -22.33 8.88
CA LEU A 27 -9.54 -22.06 9.73
C LEU A 27 -9.79 -20.98 10.80
N ASN A 28 -10.87 -20.21 10.68
CA ASN A 28 -11.24 -19.12 11.58
C ASN A 28 -10.07 -18.18 11.97
N PRO A 29 -9.33 -17.60 11.00
CA PRO A 29 -8.18 -16.77 11.31
C PRO A 29 -8.60 -15.41 11.91
N ASP A 30 -7.76 -14.88 12.80
CA ASP A 30 -7.91 -13.51 13.31
C ASP A 30 -7.73 -12.47 12.21
N VAL A 31 -6.78 -12.70 11.28
CA VAL A 31 -6.42 -11.77 10.23
C VAL A 31 -6.41 -12.47 8.88
N VAL A 32 -6.99 -11.84 7.86
CA VAL A 32 -6.85 -12.24 6.46
C VAL A 32 -6.07 -11.16 5.73
N PHE A 33 -4.86 -11.50 5.28
CA PHE A 33 -4.01 -10.63 4.48
C PHE A 33 -4.17 -10.97 2.99
N VAL A 34 -4.49 -9.97 2.19
CA VAL A 34 -4.69 -10.08 0.74
C VAL A 34 -3.68 -9.19 0.04
N GLU A 35 -2.65 -9.81 -0.50
CA GLU A 35 -1.67 -9.14 -1.35
C GLU A 35 -2.07 -9.30 -2.82
N ALA A 36 -2.78 -8.30 -3.36
CA ALA A 36 -3.25 -8.35 -4.73
C ALA A 36 -3.60 -6.95 -5.26
N PHE A 37 -3.61 -6.79 -6.58
CA PHE A 37 -4.07 -5.57 -7.24
C PHE A 37 -5.61 -5.50 -7.32
N PRO A 38 -6.19 -4.31 -7.59
CA PRO A 38 -7.64 -4.10 -7.55
C PRO A 38 -8.47 -5.06 -8.41
N GLY A 39 -7.93 -5.52 -9.55
CA GLY A 39 -8.60 -6.47 -10.45
C GLY A 39 -8.88 -7.84 -9.82
N PHE A 40 -8.10 -8.24 -8.83
CA PHE A 40 -8.29 -9.46 -8.04
C PHE A 40 -8.94 -9.15 -6.68
N GLU A 41 -8.46 -8.10 -6.02
CA GLU A 41 -8.85 -7.77 -4.66
C GLU A 41 -10.33 -7.40 -4.56
N ILE A 42 -10.85 -6.61 -5.50
CA ILE A 42 -12.25 -6.20 -5.51
C ILE A 42 -13.21 -7.41 -5.60
N PRO A 43 -13.11 -8.31 -6.60
CA PRO A 43 -14.00 -9.46 -6.66
C PRO A 43 -13.81 -10.43 -5.48
N PHE A 44 -12.58 -10.62 -4.96
CA PHE A 44 -12.35 -11.40 -3.75
C PHE A 44 -13.09 -10.82 -2.55
N MET A 45 -12.89 -9.53 -2.27
CA MET A 45 -13.50 -8.87 -1.11
C MET A 45 -15.02 -8.85 -1.19
N LYS A 46 -15.59 -8.61 -2.38
CA LYS A 46 -17.05 -8.71 -2.58
C LYS A 46 -17.59 -10.09 -2.17
N GLN A 47 -17.01 -11.16 -2.73
CA GLN A 47 -17.44 -12.52 -2.43
C GLN A 47 -17.20 -12.89 -0.96
N ALA A 48 -16.06 -12.49 -0.39
CA ALA A 48 -15.77 -12.72 1.02
C ALA A 48 -16.83 -12.07 1.92
N ILE A 49 -17.22 -10.83 1.63
CA ILE A 49 -18.25 -10.12 2.38
C ILE A 49 -19.62 -10.78 2.20
N GLU A 50 -20.02 -11.11 0.96
CA GLU A 50 -21.28 -11.80 0.62
C GLU A 50 -21.38 -13.18 1.30
N MET A 51 -20.28 -13.92 1.36
CA MET A 51 -20.21 -15.26 1.99
C MET A 51 -20.04 -15.22 3.52
N GLY A 52 -20.08 -14.04 4.13
CA GLY A 52 -20.01 -13.91 5.58
C GLY A 52 -18.64 -14.20 6.19
N LEU A 53 -17.54 -14.03 5.44
CA LEU A 53 -16.19 -14.05 6.02
C LEU A 53 -15.99 -12.77 6.83
N ARG A 54 -15.72 -12.92 8.14
CA ARG A 54 -15.66 -11.82 9.13
C ARG A 54 -14.47 -11.99 10.09
N PRO A 55 -13.22 -11.95 9.60
CA PRO A 55 -12.05 -11.98 10.47
C PRO A 55 -12.02 -10.74 11.37
N LYS A 56 -11.24 -10.78 12.45
CA LYS A 56 -11.01 -9.60 13.30
C LYS A 56 -10.33 -8.47 12.51
N GLN A 57 -9.64 -8.77 11.42
CA GLN A 57 -9.10 -7.78 10.49
C GLN A 57 -8.92 -8.35 9.08
N PHE A 58 -9.32 -7.60 8.06
CA PHE A 58 -8.75 -7.73 6.72
C PHE A 58 -7.60 -6.73 6.55
N PHE A 59 -6.48 -7.19 6.00
CA PHE A 59 -5.39 -6.31 5.60
C PHE A 59 -5.13 -6.46 4.10
N ASN A 60 -5.24 -5.35 3.40
CA ASN A 60 -5.22 -5.22 1.96
C ASN A 60 -3.87 -4.61 1.54
N GLY A 61 -3.04 -5.35 0.82
CA GLY A 61 -1.73 -4.88 0.36
C GLY A 61 -1.82 -3.61 -0.49
N HIS A 62 -2.91 -3.49 -1.27
CA HIS A 62 -3.17 -2.37 -2.17
C HIS A 62 -4.59 -1.80 -1.96
N ILE A 63 -4.86 -1.21 -0.79
CA ILE A 63 -6.17 -0.61 -0.54
C ILE A 63 -6.37 0.68 -1.35
N VAL A 64 -7.34 0.68 -2.26
CA VAL A 64 -7.63 1.80 -3.18
C VAL A 64 -9.08 2.27 -3.11
N ALA A 65 -9.33 3.52 -3.49
CA ALA A 65 -10.65 4.13 -3.43
C ALA A 65 -11.73 3.41 -4.24
N PRO A 66 -11.46 2.80 -5.42
CA PRO A 66 -12.41 1.94 -6.09
C PRO A 66 -12.91 0.77 -5.23
N LEU A 67 -12.04 0.12 -4.46
CA LEU A 67 -12.43 -0.95 -3.53
C LEU A 67 -13.37 -0.40 -2.45
N VAL A 68 -12.98 0.70 -1.82
CA VAL A 68 -13.77 1.37 -0.77
C VAL A 68 -15.15 1.74 -1.29
N LYS A 69 -15.22 2.33 -2.49
CA LYS A 69 -16.47 2.70 -3.14
C LYS A 69 -17.37 1.49 -3.42
N VAL A 70 -16.79 0.39 -3.91
CA VAL A 70 -17.55 -0.82 -4.25
C VAL A 70 -18.10 -1.52 -3.01
N LEU A 71 -17.33 -1.56 -1.91
CA LEU A 71 -17.74 -2.20 -0.67
C LEU A 71 -18.66 -1.32 0.20
N GLY A 72 -18.66 0.00 -0.02
CA GLY A 72 -19.49 0.94 0.73
C GLY A 72 -19.23 0.84 2.24
N LYS A 73 -20.28 0.65 3.04
CA LYS A 73 -20.15 0.49 4.50
C LYS A 73 -19.26 -0.68 4.94
N TYR A 74 -19.13 -1.72 4.11
CA TYR A 74 -18.26 -2.86 4.41
C TYR A 74 -16.77 -2.55 4.17
N ALA A 75 -16.46 -1.38 3.63
CA ALA A 75 -15.07 -0.92 3.58
C ALA A 75 -14.58 -0.41 4.94
N ASP A 76 -15.48 0.00 5.84
CA ASP A 76 -15.07 0.58 7.12
C ASP A 76 -14.28 -0.42 7.97
N ASN A 77 -13.20 0.09 8.55
CA ASN A 77 -12.16 -0.61 9.30
C ASN A 77 -11.34 -1.63 8.50
N LEU A 78 -11.51 -1.74 7.17
CA LEU A 78 -10.49 -2.39 6.33
C LEU A 78 -9.16 -1.67 6.52
N ALA A 79 -8.10 -2.44 6.69
CA ALA A 79 -6.75 -1.91 6.80
C ALA A 79 -5.96 -2.23 5.54
N GLY A 80 -4.92 -1.46 5.28
CA GLY A 80 -4.00 -1.76 4.20
C GLY A 80 -2.73 -0.94 4.27
N SER A 81 -1.94 -1.02 3.22
CA SER A 81 -0.72 -0.25 3.05
C SER A 81 -0.88 0.86 2.01
N VAL A 82 -0.21 1.98 2.26
CA VAL A 82 0.02 3.06 1.28
C VAL A 82 1.48 3.49 1.30
N TYR A 83 1.94 4.15 0.24
CA TYR A 83 3.32 4.67 0.15
C TYR A 83 3.37 6.17 0.42
N TRP A 84 2.22 6.85 0.40
CA TRP A 84 2.06 8.26 0.73
C TRP A 84 0.59 8.54 1.06
N ALA A 85 0.34 9.51 1.93
CA ALA A 85 -0.98 10.08 2.17
C ALA A 85 -0.88 11.58 2.50
N PRO A 86 -1.95 12.38 2.27
CA PRO A 86 -1.99 13.77 2.69
C PRO A 86 -1.68 13.95 4.17
N GLY A 87 -0.85 14.94 4.49
CA GLY A 87 -0.44 15.24 5.87
C GLY A 87 0.89 14.61 6.30
N PHE A 88 1.47 13.73 5.47
CA PHE A 88 2.86 13.32 5.67
C PHE A 88 3.78 14.55 5.58
N LYS A 89 4.96 14.50 6.22
CA LYS A 89 5.88 15.64 6.31
C LYS A 89 7.22 15.34 5.62
N PHE A 90 7.16 14.69 4.47
CA PHE A 90 8.32 14.37 3.64
C PHE A 90 8.55 15.42 2.54
N THR A 91 9.72 15.42 1.91
CA THR A 91 10.07 16.39 0.86
C THR A 91 9.44 16.02 -0.48
N GLY A 92 9.28 16.99 -1.39
CA GLY A 92 8.80 16.76 -2.75
C GLY A 92 7.30 16.45 -2.88
N GLN A 93 6.52 16.69 -1.83
CA GLN A 93 5.06 16.54 -1.87
C GLN A 93 4.37 17.54 -2.78
N GLU A 94 4.88 18.77 -2.88
CA GLU A 94 4.30 19.82 -3.73
C GLU A 94 4.35 19.43 -5.21
N ASP A 95 5.49 18.92 -5.68
CA ASP A 95 5.63 18.40 -7.05
C ASP A 95 4.67 17.26 -7.32
N TYR A 96 4.58 16.31 -6.38
CA TYR A 96 3.67 15.18 -6.50
C TYR A 96 2.20 15.62 -6.56
N GLN A 97 1.78 16.49 -5.63
CA GLN A 97 0.42 17.04 -5.61
C GLN A 97 0.10 17.85 -6.88
N SER A 98 1.08 18.59 -7.41
CA SER A 98 0.95 19.29 -8.70
C SER A 98 0.71 18.32 -9.86
N ILE A 99 1.43 17.19 -9.89
CA ILE A 99 1.23 16.13 -10.89
C ILE A 99 -0.17 15.51 -10.75
N LEU A 100 -0.60 15.17 -9.54
CA LEU A 100 -1.95 14.64 -9.30
C LEU A 100 -3.02 15.63 -9.81
N LYS A 101 -2.88 16.92 -9.50
CA LYS A 101 -3.80 17.96 -9.98
C LYS A 101 -3.82 18.06 -11.51
N LYS A 102 -2.66 18.05 -12.17
CA LYS A 102 -2.56 18.15 -13.64
C LYS A 102 -3.14 16.93 -14.36
N THR A 103 -2.98 15.75 -13.79
CA THR A 103 -3.45 14.48 -14.38
C THR A 103 -4.90 14.17 -14.06
N GLY A 104 -5.47 14.79 -13.03
CA GLY A 104 -6.80 14.45 -12.50
C GLY A 104 -6.84 13.12 -11.74
N ILE A 105 -5.69 12.47 -11.54
CA ILE A 105 -5.57 11.26 -10.73
C ILE A 105 -5.57 11.65 -9.25
N THR A 106 -6.32 10.92 -8.42
CA THR A 106 -6.21 11.04 -6.97
C THR A 106 -5.28 9.96 -6.40
N TRP A 107 -4.58 10.29 -5.32
CA TRP A 107 -3.62 9.37 -4.71
C TRP A 107 -4.31 8.10 -4.20
N GLU A 108 -5.53 8.22 -3.68
CA GLU A 108 -6.29 7.05 -3.20
C GLU A 108 -6.85 6.19 -4.34
N ALA A 109 -7.10 6.76 -5.52
CA ALA A 109 -7.54 6.00 -6.68
C ALA A 109 -6.39 5.21 -7.32
N TYR A 110 -5.16 5.71 -7.18
CA TYR A 110 -3.99 5.11 -7.81
C TYR A 110 -2.71 5.32 -6.99
N MET A 111 -2.57 4.55 -5.92
CA MET A 111 -1.48 4.68 -4.94
C MET A 111 -0.09 4.48 -5.55
N GLU A 112 0.05 3.69 -6.61
CA GLU A 112 1.32 3.42 -7.31
C GLU A 112 1.92 4.69 -7.94
N SER A 113 1.13 5.75 -8.12
CA SER A 113 1.63 7.05 -8.58
C SER A 113 2.70 7.63 -7.64
N SER A 114 2.57 7.42 -6.32
CA SER A 114 3.59 7.84 -5.35
C SER A 114 4.89 7.04 -5.46
N ILE A 115 4.81 5.73 -5.71
CA ILE A 115 5.98 4.86 -5.95
C ILE A 115 6.70 5.29 -7.23
N ARG A 116 5.96 5.64 -8.28
CA ARG A 116 6.54 6.17 -9.52
C ARG A 116 7.22 7.50 -9.30
N MET A 117 6.62 8.40 -8.52
CA MET A 117 7.25 9.66 -8.14
C MET A 117 8.55 9.41 -7.37
N GLN A 118 8.55 8.48 -6.41
CA GLN A 118 9.76 8.07 -5.69
C GLN A 118 10.85 7.56 -6.64
N ALA A 119 10.50 6.77 -7.66
CA ALA A 119 11.47 6.29 -8.66
C ALA A 119 12.10 7.45 -9.46
N TYR A 120 11.31 8.45 -9.86
CA TYR A 120 11.86 9.65 -10.51
C TYR A 120 12.76 10.47 -9.59
N GLN A 121 12.37 10.66 -8.34
CA GLN A 121 13.19 11.34 -7.33
C GLN A 121 14.51 10.60 -7.09
N THR A 122 14.47 9.27 -7.09
CA THR A 122 15.66 8.41 -6.99
C THR A 122 16.62 8.60 -8.16
N ILE A 123 16.11 8.61 -9.39
CA ILE A 123 16.93 8.82 -10.58
C ILE A 123 17.55 10.23 -10.57
N LYS A 124 16.77 11.25 -10.20
CA LYS A 124 17.25 12.63 -10.08
C LYS A 124 18.41 12.72 -9.07
N GLU A 125 18.21 12.24 -7.85
CA GLU A 125 19.22 12.27 -6.79
C GLU A 125 20.50 11.54 -7.23
N MET A 126 20.35 10.35 -7.83
CA MET A 126 21.46 9.56 -8.33
C MET A 126 22.31 10.31 -9.36
N ILE A 127 21.66 11.05 -10.27
CA ILE A 127 22.36 11.88 -11.28
C ILE A 127 23.08 13.06 -10.61
N GLU A 128 22.42 13.72 -9.66
CA GLU A 128 23.00 14.86 -8.92
C GLU A 128 24.23 14.44 -8.10
N VAL A 129 24.15 13.33 -7.36
CA VAL A 129 25.26 12.78 -6.57
C VAL A 129 26.39 12.27 -7.46
N ALA A 130 26.08 11.61 -8.58
CA ALA A 130 27.09 11.09 -9.50
C ALA A 130 27.82 12.20 -10.29
N GLY A 131 27.17 13.35 -10.49
CA GLY A 131 27.64 14.43 -11.38
C GLY A 131 27.88 13.96 -12.82
N SER A 132 27.23 12.86 -13.24
CA SER A 132 27.52 12.16 -14.48
C SER A 132 26.40 11.20 -14.84
N LEU A 133 26.25 10.92 -16.13
CA LEU A 133 25.38 9.85 -16.64
C LEU A 133 26.14 8.54 -16.90
N ASP A 134 27.43 8.47 -16.54
CA ASP A 134 28.19 7.24 -16.62
C ASP A 134 27.59 6.15 -15.73
N ARG A 135 27.38 4.96 -16.29
CA ARG A 135 26.68 3.85 -15.61
C ARG A 135 27.39 3.41 -14.34
N ALA A 136 28.71 3.38 -14.32
CA ALA A 136 29.47 2.95 -13.15
C ALA A 136 29.38 4.00 -12.03
N LYS A 137 29.47 5.29 -12.37
CA LYS A 137 29.27 6.40 -11.42
C LYS A 137 27.85 6.43 -10.85
N LEU A 138 26.82 6.24 -11.68
CA LEU A 138 25.43 6.17 -11.24
C LEU A 138 25.20 4.98 -10.30
N ASN A 139 25.73 3.80 -10.63
CA ASN A 139 25.61 2.62 -9.78
C ASN A 139 26.30 2.84 -8.42
N LYS A 140 27.49 3.44 -8.42
CA LYS A 140 28.18 3.82 -7.19
C LYS A 140 27.35 4.79 -6.35
N ALA A 141 26.85 5.87 -6.95
CA ALA A 141 26.01 6.86 -6.28
C ALA A 141 24.76 6.22 -5.64
N MET A 142 24.07 5.34 -6.36
CA MET A 142 22.89 4.63 -5.85
C MET A 142 23.16 3.89 -4.52
N HIS A 143 24.31 3.25 -4.39
CA HIS A 143 24.68 2.47 -3.21
C HIS A 143 25.25 3.31 -2.05
N GLU A 144 25.62 4.57 -2.30
CA GLU A 144 26.23 5.46 -1.30
C GLU A 144 25.26 6.54 -0.79
N MET A 145 24.20 6.85 -1.56
CA MET A 145 23.26 7.90 -1.21
C MET A 145 22.17 7.44 -0.24
N ARG A 146 21.80 8.35 0.66
CA ARG A 146 20.58 8.32 1.46
C ARG A 146 19.88 9.66 1.32
N TYR A 147 18.63 9.64 0.89
CA TYR A 147 17.91 10.84 0.47
C TYR A 147 16.44 10.75 0.85
N MET A 148 15.75 11.89 0.84
CA MET A 148 14.34 11.98 1.19
C MET A 148 13.48 12.02 -0.07
N THR A 149 12.41 11.23 -0.11
CA THR A 149 11.43 11.23 -1.21
C THR A 149 10.05 11.59 -0.69
N VAL A 150 9.07 11.67 -1.58
CA VAL A 150 7.67 11.88 -1.21
C VAL A 150 7.16 10.79 -0.25
N SER A 151 7.74 9.59 -0.29
CA SER A 151 7.39 8.43 0.53
C SER A 151 8.33 8.22 1.73
N GLY A 152 9.14 9.21 2.08
CA GLY A 152 10.08 9.13 3.19
C GLY A 152 11.52 8.81 2.75
N PRO A 153 12.42 8.48 3.71
CA PRO A 153 13.83 8.28 3.40
C PRO A 153 14.04 6.97 2.62
N VAL A 154 14.94 7.04 1.64
CA VAL A 154 15.34 5.89 0.81
C VAL A 154 16.86 5.75 0.83
N GLU A 155 17.30 4.49 0.91
CA GLU A 155 18.66 4.04 0.68
C GLU A 155 18.62 2.69 -0.07
N HIS A 156 19.71 2.31 -0.72
CA HIS A 156 19.83 1.02 -1.40
C HIS A 156 20.86 0.14 -0.68
N LYS A 157 20.46 -1.09 -0.37
CA LYS A 157 21.37 -2.10 0.21
C LYS A 157 22.41 -2.55 -0.82
N LYS A 158 23.45 -3.25 -0.38
CA LYS A 158 24.54 -3.79 -1.22
C LYS A 158 24.07 -4.58 -2.47
N GLY A 159 22.88 -5.16 -2.43
CA GLY A 159 22.28 -5.88 -3.57
C GLY A 159 21.38 -5.01 -4.48
N GLY A 160 21.38 -3.69 -4.32
CA GLY A 160 20.50 -2.76 -5.04
C GLY A 160 19.04 -2.73 -4.56
N MET A 161 18.69 -3.48 -3.51
CA MET A 161 17.34 -3.43 -2.93
C MET A 161 17.12 -2.12 -2.18
N GLY A 162 16.12 -1.34 -2.62
CA GLY A 162 15.70 -0.11 -1.95
C GLY A 162 15.04 -0.36 -0.59
N SER A 163 15.07 0.66 0.26
CA SER A 163 14.49 0.65 1.61
C SER A 163 13.07 1.24 1.69
N THR A 164 12.33 1.26 0.56
CA THR A 164 11.00 1.90 0.50
C THR A 164 10.09 1.40 1.62
N LEU A 165 9.51 2.35 2.34
CA LEU A 165 8.59 2.09 3.44
C LEU A 165 7.14 2.08 2.94
N THR A 166 6.34 1.24 3.58
CA THR A 166 4.87 1.29 3.50
C THR A 166 4.30 1.81 4.82
N TYR A 167 3.21 2.54 4.74
CA TYR A 167 2.51 3.15 5.86
C TYR A 167 1.15 2.47 6.00
N SER A 168 0.78 2.08 7.22
CA SER A 168 -0.51 1.42 7.42
C SER A 168 -1.63 2.45 7.47
N ILE A 169 -2.68 2.18 6.70
CA ILE A 169 -3.88 2.98 6.61
C ILE A 169 -5.07 2.14 7.03
N GLN A 170 -6.09 2.77 7.61
CA GLN A 170 -7.38 2.15 7.86
C GLN A 170 -8.48 3.03 7.27
N ILE A 171 -9.50 2.40 6.70
CA ILE A 171 -10.70 3.11 6.29
C ILE A 171 -11.52 3.41 7.54
N GLN A 172 -11.76 4.69 7.83
CA GLN A 172 -12.54 5.13 8.98
C GLN A 172 -13.58 6.14 8.53
N ASN A 173 -14.86 5.77 8.63
CA ASN A 173 -15.97 6.55 8.12
C ASN A 173 -15.79 6.90 6.64
N GLY A 174 -15.45 5.89 5.83
CA GLY A 174 -15.21 6.01 4.39
C GLY A 174 -13.94 6.76 3.98
N ARG A 175 -13.08 7.15 4.92
CA ARG A 175 -11.84 7.91 4.64
C ARG A 175 -10.59 7.09 4.91
N PHE A 176 -9.56 7.31 4.11
CA PHE A 176 -8.24 6.74 4.31
C PHE A 176 -7.53 7.46 5.47
N VAL A 177 -7.34 6.78 6.61
CA VAL A 177 -6.74 7.34 7.82
C VAL A 177 -5.42 6.63 8.14
N PRO A 178 -4.26 7.27 7.95
CA PRO A 178 -2.98 6.75 8.42
C PRO A 178 -3.03 6.41 9.92
N VAL A 179 -2.66 5.19 10.27
CA VAL A 179 -2.74 4.66 11.65
C VAL A 179 -1.38 4.20 12.19
N TRP A 180 -0.39 3.98 11.31
CA TRP A 180 0.97 3.62 11.70
C TRP A 180 1.99 3.96 10.59
N PRO A 181 3.25 4.30 10.91
CA PRO A 181 3.82 4.55 12.24
C PRO A 181 3.28 5.81 12.93
N LYS A 182 3.53 5.91 14.25
CA LYS A 182 2.95 6.94 15.13
C LYS A 182 3.24 8.37 14.70
N ASP A 183 4.39 8.60 14.10
CA ASP A 183 4.88 9.88 13.63
C ASP A 183 4.15 10.40 12.38
N VAL A 184 3.52 9.51 11.61
CA VAL A 184 2.66 9.89 10.47
C VAL A 184 1.18 9.59 10.67
N ALA A 185 0.82 8.95 11.78
CA ALA A 185 -0.55 8.56 12.08
C ALA A 185 -1.43 9.80 12.32
N THR A 186 -2.60 9.83 11.67
CA THR A 186 -3.62 10.86 11.86
C THR A 186 -4.88 10.32 12.55
N GLY A 187 -4.92 9.01 12.83
CA GLY A 187 -5.93 8.37 13.64
C GLY A 187 -5.39 7.17 14.42
N LYS A 188 -6.25 6.55 15.21
CA LYS A 188 -5.93 5.33 15.97
C LYS A 188 -6.50 4.12 15.24
N TRP A 189 -5.76 3.02 15.22
CA TRP A 189 -6.25 1.76 14.70
C TRP A 189 -7.51 1.29 15.45
N ILE A 190 -8.55 0.91 14.73
CA ILE A 190 -9.78 0.30 15.26
C ILE A 190 -9.67 -1.21 15.09
N TYR A 191 -9.57 -1.95 16.20
CA TYR A 191 -9.49 -3.41 16.21
C TYR A 191 -10.32 -3.98 17.37
N PRO A 192 -11.04 -5.10 17.18
CA PRO A 192 -11.28 -5.77 15.90
C PRO A 192 -12.16 -4.91 14.96
N THR A 193 -12.17 -5.24 13.67
CA THR A 193 -13.12 -4.66 12.73
C THR A 193 -14.55 -4.88 13.23
N LYS A 194 -15.35 -3.82 13.19
CA LYS A 194 -16.78 -3.86 13.47
C LYS A 194 -17.51 -4.14 12.16
N TRP A 195 -18.00 -5.37 12.00
CA TRP A 195 -18.75 -5.84 10.84
C TRP A 195 -20.25 -5.87 11.09
#